data_AF-A0A0D6LA92-F1
#
_entry.id   AF-A0A0D6LA92-F1
#
_cell.length_a   1.000
_cell.length_b   1.000
_cell.length_c   1.000
_cell.angle_alpha   90.00
_cell.angle_beta   90.00
_cell.angle_gamma   90.00
#
_symmetry.space_group_name_H-M   'P 1'
#
loop_
_entity.id
_entity.type
_entity.pdbx_description
1 polymer ?
#
loop_
_entity_poly.entity_id
_entity_poly.type
_entity_poly.pdbx_seq_one_letter_code
_entity_poly.pdbx_strand_id
1 'polypeptide(L)'
;MPLHAQNATLCSEPVSEGLNVGIKQGEPLVRVSVNTANLDQMERLKEDLKMLAVLDPSLRILELDNGELAMVTAGEVHLQKCLKDLEDLGFSDLEVSKPIVPFLETIVPDPQLISAQIQEQVTSTLNG
;
A
#
# COMPACT_ATOMS: atom_id res chain seq x y z
N MET A 1 -0.68 -16.25 14.00
CA MET A 1 -1.58 -16.46 12.84
C MET A 1 -1.95 -15.10 12.31
N PRO A 2 -1.69 -14.74 11.05
CA PRO A 2 -2.20 -13.47 10.55
C PRO A 2 -3.62 -13.70 10.01
N LEU A 3 -4.63 -13.30 10.80
CA LEU A 3 -6.00 -13.15 10.30
C LEU A 3 -6.09 -11.80 9.57
N HIS A 4 -5.66 -11.75 8.31
CA HIS A 4 -5.95 -10.62 7.42
C HIS A 4 -7.17 -10.98 6.58
N ALA A 5 -8.35 -11.00 7.20
CA ALA A 5 -9.61 -11.23 6.52
C ALA A 5 -10.13 -9.96 5.84
N GLN A 6 -9.30 -9.25 5.05
CA GLN A 6 -9.81 -8.16 4.21
C GLN A 6 -10.73 -8.72 3.10
N ASN A 7 -10.53 -9.98 2.70
CA ASN A 7 -11.23 -10.62 1.58
C ASN A 7 -11.66 -12.05 1.95
N ALA A 8 -12.44 -12.20 3.02
CA ALA A 8 -13.03 -13.48 3.40
C ALA A 8 -14.53 -13.51 3.06
N THR A 9 -14.98 -14.61 2.43
CA THR A 9 -16.41 -14.89 2.26
C THR A 9 -16.81 -15.95 3.27
N LEU A 10 -17.81 -15.67 4.12
CA LEU A 10 -18.33 -16.66 5.06
C LEU A 10 -19.13 -17.71 4.29
N CYS A 11 -18.75 -18.99 4.42
CA CYS A 11 -19.43 -20.11 3.78
C CYS A 11 -19.74 -21.21 4.81
N SER A 12 -20.90 -21.85 4.66
CA SER A 12 -21.30 -22.99 5.51
C SER A 12 -20.54 -24.28 5.19
N GLU A 13 -20.01 -24.38 3.98
CA GLU A 13 -19.24 -25.53 3.48
C GLU A 13 -17.90 -25.06 2.92
N PRO A 14 -16.86 -25.92 2.92
CA PRO A 14 -15.58 -25.59 2.31
C PRO A 14 -15.75 -25.47 0.78
N VAL A 15 -15.66 -24.25 0.27
CA VAL A 15 -15.70 -23.93 -1.15
C VAL A 15 -14.29 -23.62 -1.65
N SER A 16 -13.92 -24.18 -2.79
CA SER A 16 -12.59 -24.01 -3.40
C SER A 16 -12.38 -22.62 -4.03
N GLU A 17 -13.45 -21.93 -4.39
CA GLU A 17 -13.43 -20.62 -5.04
C GLU A 17 -14.27 -19.61 -4.26
N GLY A 18 -13.62 -18.66 -3.60
CA GLY A 18 -14.28 -17.57 -2.91
C GLY A 18 -14.71 -16.46 -3.89
N LEU A 19 -15.57 -15.55 -3.41
CA LEU A 19 -15.95 -14.39 -4.18
C LEU A 19 -14.74 -13.45 -4.36
N ASN A 20 -14.30 -13.26 -5.61
CA ASN A 20 -13.24 -12.31 -5.93
C ASN A 20 -13.79 -10.88 -5.98
N VAL A 21 -14.17 -10.36 -4.81
CA VAL A 21 -14.47 -8.93 -4.64
C VAL A 21 -13.17 -8.22 -4.32
N GLY A 22 -12.72 -7.32 -5.19
CA GLY A 22 -11.59 -6.46 -4.88
C GLY A 22 -10.64 -6.19 -6.04
N ILE A 23 -11.16 -5.63 -7.13
CA ILE A 23 -10.27 -4.83 -8.00
C ILE A 23 -9.91 -3.59 -7.17
N LYS A 24 -8.75 -3.60 -6.49
CA LYS A 24 -8.22 -2.42 -5.81
C LYS A 24 -7.94 -1.36 -6.90
N GLN A 25 -8.80 -0.35 -7.01
CA GLN A 25 -8.56 0.78 -7.88
C GLN A 25 -7.48 1.67 -7.25
N GLY A 26 -6.24 1.50 -7.70
CA GLY A 26 -5.09 2.29 -7.28
C GLY A 26 -4.42 1.76 -6.01
N GLU A 27 -3.09 1.67 -6.04
CA GLU A 27 -2.34 1.43 -4.82
C GLU A 27 -2.37 2.69 -3.95
N PRO A 28 -2.64 2.58 -2.64
CA PRO A 28 -2.49 3.73 -1.75
C PRO A 28 -1.02 4.18 -1.73
N LEU A 29 -0.81 5.48 -1.95
CA LEU A 29 0.51 6.09 -2.19
C LEU A 29 0.98 6.98 -1.03
N VAL A 30 0.07 7.48 -0.20
CA VAL A 30 0.44 8.39 0.90
C VAL A 30 0.86 7.54 2.10
N ARG A 31 2.10 7.70 2.54
CA ARG A 31 2.66 7.01 3.71
C ARG A 31 2.99 7.99 4.83
N VAL A 32 2.64 7.64 6.07
CA VAL A 32 3.05 8.33 7.29
C VAL A 32 3.50 7.34 8.35
N SER A 33 4.46 7.69 9.19
CA SER A 33 4.70 7.01 10.46
C SER A 33 3.71 7.55 11.49
N VAL A 34 3.08 6.66 12.25
CA VAL A 34 2.11 6.99 13.32
C VAL A 34 2.66 6.44 14.62
N ASN A 35 2.68 7.28 15.65
CA ASN A 35 3.14 6.94 16.99
C ASN A 35 2.24 7.62 18.04
N THR A 36 2.40 7.25 19.32
CA THR A 36 1.77 7.93 20.46
C THR A 36 2.85 8.43 21.41
N ALA A 37 2.64 9.61 22.01
CA ALA A 37 3.53 10.12 23.06
C ALA A 37 3.45 9.25 24.34
N ASN A 38 2.33 8.57 24.57
CA ASN A 38 2.13 7.69 25.69
C ASN A 38 2.51 6.23 25.36
N LEU A 39 3.67 5.80 25.87
CA LEU A 39 4.19 4.44 25.65
C LEU A 39 3.25 3.32 26.15
N ASP A 40 2.43 3.57 27.17
CA ASP A 40 1.48 2.58 27.68
C ASP A 40 0.36 2.28 26.67
N GLN A 41 0.14 3.16 25.68
CA GLN A 41 -0.87 3.01 24.64
C GLN A 41 -0.33 2.38 23.36
N MET A 42 0.97 2.11 23.25
CA MET A 42 1.61 1.64 22.02
C MET A 42 1.00 0.34 21.49
N GLU A 43 0.84 -0.66 22.36
CA GLU A 43 0.24 -1.95 21.98
C GLU A 43 -1.23 -1.79 21.58
N ARG A 44 -1.96 -0.93 22.28
CA ARG A 44 -3.36 -0.62 21.94
C ARG A 44 -3.44 0.06 20.58
N LEU A 45 -2.57 1.03 20.29
CA LEU A 45 -2.51 1.71 19.00
C LEU A 45 -2.24 0.72 17.86
N LYS A 46 -1.32 -0.22 18.07
CA LYS A 46 -1.01 -1.27 17.10
C LYS A 46 -2.21 -2.17 16.81
N GLU A 47 -2.98 -2.56 17.83
CA GLU A 47 -4.20 -3.35 17.67
C GLU A 47 -5.31 -2.57 16.97
N ASP A 48 -5.56 -1.33 17.38
CA ASP A 48 -6.60 -0.47 16.81
C ASP A 48 -6.29 -0.09 15.35
N LEU A 49 -5.02 0.16 14.99
CA LEU A 49 -4.60 0.37 13.60
C LEU A 49 -4.85 -0.87 12.73
N LYS A 50 -4.55 -2.07 13.24
CA LYS A 50 -4.85 -3.33 12.54
C LYS A 50 -6.35 -3.50 12.33
N MET A 51 -7.16 -3.15 13.33
CA MET A 51 -8.61 -3.19 13.24
C MET A 51 -9.14 -2.20 12.21
N LEU A 52 -8.59 -0.99 12.18
CA LEU A 52 -8.95 0.03 11.19
C LEU A 52 -8.67 -0.46 9.76
N ALA A 53 -7.58 -1.20 9.54
CA ALA A 53 -7.28 -1.81 8.22
C ALA A 53 -8.17 -3.02 7.86
N VAL A 54 -8.94 -3.57 8.80
CA VAL A 54 -10.01 -4.53 8.49
C VAL A 54 -11.28 -3.79 8.06
N LEU A 55 -11.55 -2.62 8.65
CA LEU A 55 -12.72 -1.80 8.34
C LEU A 55 -12.57 -1.02 7.03
N ASP A 56 -11.35 -0.60 6.68
CA ASP A 56 -11.04 0.11 5.44
C ASP A 56 -10.08 -0.72 4.55
N PRO A 57 -10.56 -1.32 3.43
CA PRO A 57 -9.74 -2.10 2.51
C PRO A 57 -8.62 -1.32 1.79
N SER A 58 -8.72 0.01 1.77
CA SER A 58 -7.75 0.91 1.15
C SER A 58 -6.66 1.37 2.12
N LEU A 59 -6.80 1.05 3.41
CA LEU A 59 -5.81 1.30 4.44
C LEU A 59 -4.86 0.11 4.60
N ARG A 60 -3.56 0.37 4.66
CA ARG A 60 -2.55 -0.66 4.99
C ARG A 60 -1.70 -0.19 6.16
N ILE A 61 -1.41 -1.10 7.09
CA ILE A 61 -0.51 -0.88 8.22
C ILE A 61 0.71 -1.77 8.04
N LEU A 62 1.88 -1.17 8.11
CA LEU A 62 3.18 -1.83 8.00
C LEU A 62 3.95 -1.61 9.29
N GLU A 63 4.49 -2.67 9.86
CA GLU A 63 5.45 -2.59 10.96
C GLU A 63 6.84 -2.66 10.35
N LEU A 64 7.61 -1.59 10.49
CA LEU A 64 8.96 -1.49 9.94
C LEU A 64 9.98 -2.19 10.86
N ASP A 65 11.15 -2.54 10.34
CA ASP A 65 12.19 -3.27 11.10
C ASP A 65 12.70 -2.50 12.34
N ASN A 66 12.54 -1.17 12.34
CA ASN A 66 12.86 -0.29 13.47
C ASN A 66 11.73 -0.20 14.53
N GLY A 67 10.63 -0.92 14.34
CA GLY A 67 9.46 -0.89 15.22
C GLY A 67 8.46 0.23 14.94
N GLU A 68 8.69 1.06 13.91
CA GLU A 68 7.72 2.11 13.55
C GLU A 68 6.48 1.52 12.86
N LEU A 69 5.32 2.10 13.16
CA LEU A 69 4.06 1.79 12.51
C LEU A 69 3.83 2.76 11.35
N ALA A 70 3.94 2.27 10.12
CA ALA A 70 3.68 3.04 8.92
C ALA A 70 2.25 2.78 8.41
N MET A 71 1.47 3.86 8.31
CA MET A 71 0.13 3.86 7.74
C MET A 71 0.18 4.31 6.27
N VAL A 72 -0.46 3.55 5.39
CA VAL A 72 -0.50 3.81 3.95
C VAL A 72 -1.95 4.00 3.50
N THR A 73 -2.24 5.16 2.93
CA THR A 73 -3.59 5.59 2.54
C THR A 73 -3.64 6.04 1.09
N ALA A 74 -4.85 6.12 0.53
CA ALA A 74 -5.08 6.49 -0.87
C ALA A 74 -4.68 7.95 -1.18
N GLY A 75 -4.72 8.83 -0.18
CA GLY A 75 -4.53 10.27 -0.36
C GLY A 75 -4.65 11.01 0.97
N GLU A 76 -4.44 12.33 0.94
CA GLU A 76 -4.45 13.17 2.14
C GLU A 76 -5.80 13.19 2.87
N VAL A 77 -6.92 13.25 2.12
CA VAL A 77 -8.26 13.25 2.73
C VAL A 77 -8.56 11.92 3.44
N HIS A 78 -8.15 10.80 2.83
CA HIS A 78 -8.27 9.48 3.44
C HIS A 78 -7.40 9.41 4.72
N LEU A 79 -6.16 9.91 4.67
CA LEU A 79 -5.30 10.04 5.85
C LEU A 79 -5.98 10.83 6.99
N GLN A 80 -6.50 12.01 6.70
CA GLN A 80 -7.18 12.85 7.71
C GLN A 80 -8.36 12.12 8.35
N LYS A 81 -9.15 11.38 7.56
CA LYS A 81 -10.27 10.59 8.06
C LYS A 81 -9.80 9.46 8.99
N CYS A 82 -8.78 8.69 8.60
CA CYS A 82 -8.25 7.63 9.46
C CYS A 82 -7.70 8.16 10.79
N LEU A 83 -7.00 9.30 10.76
CA LEU A 83 -6.50 9.94 11.98
C LEU A 83 -7.65 10.40 12.88
N LYS A 84 -8.73 10.91 12.29
CA LYS A 84 -9.93 11.28 13.04
C LYS A 84 -10.60 10.07 13.69
N ASP A 85 -10.66 8.94 12.99
CA ASP A 85 -11.21 7.71 13.54
C ASP A 85 -10.38 7.19 14.72
N LEU A 86 -9.05 7.33 14.70
CA LEU A 86 -8.19 7.03 15.85
C LEU A 86 -8.40 8.01 17.01
N GLU A 87 -8.55 9.31 16.72
CA GLU A 87 -8.88 10.30 17.75
C GLU A 87 -10.21 9.96 18.45
N ASP A 88 -11.22 9.55 17.68
CA ASP A 88 -12.53 9.13 18.20
C ASP A 88 -12.45 7.81 19.01
N LEU A 89 -11.43 6.98 18.77
CA LEU A 89 -11.06 5.82 19.61
C LEU A 89 -10.26 6.21 20.87
N GLY A 90 -10.02 7.51 21.10
CA GLY A 90 -9.41 8.04 22.31
C GLY A 90 -7.91 8.29 22.23
N PHE A 91 -7.30 8.26 21.04
CA PHE A 91 -5.90 8.64 20.85
C PHE A 91 -5.78 10.15 20.62
N SER A 92 -5.58 10.92 21.69
CA SER A 92 -5.51 12.39 21.64
C SER A 92 -4.09 12.95 21.48
N ASP A 93 -3.06 12.11 21.58
CA ASP A 93 -1.64 12.47 21.60
C ASP A 93 -0.83 11.78 20.48
N LEU A 94 -1.48 11.55 19.34
CA LEU A 94 -0.83 10.94 18.18
C LEU A 94 0.25 11.85 17.59
N GLU A 95 1.43 11.27 17.39
CA GLU A 95 2.52 11.86 16.64
C GLU A 95 2.53 11.28 15.23
N VAL A 96 2.35 12.13 14.22
CA VAL A 96 2.26 11.71 12.81
C VAL A 96 3.35 12.39 12.00
N SER A 97 4.10 11.62 11.23
CA SER A 97 5.14 12.17 10.35
C SER A 97 4.53 12.98 9.20
N LYS A 98 5.37 13.74 8.51
CA LYS A 98 4.96 14.35 7.23
C LYS A 98 4.56 13.25 6.24
N PRO A 99 3.50 13.47 5.43
CA PRO A 99 3.13 12.57 4.35
C PRO A 99 4.27 12.42 3.33
N ILE A 100 4.57 11.17 2.97
CA ILE A 100 5.53 10.83 1.93
C ILE A 100 4.76 10.14 0.80
N VAL A 101 4.98 10.59 -0.43
CA VAL A 101 4.50 9.94 -1.65
C VAL A 101 5.71 9.50 -2.45
N PRO A 102 5.86 8.20 -2.77
CA PRO A 102 6.97 7.75 -3.60
C PRO A 102 6.80 8.29 -5.02
N PHE A 103 7.88 8.84 -5.58
CA PHE A 103 7.94 9.14 -7.00
C PHE A 103 8.11 7.83 -7.77
N LEU A 104 7.25 7.62 -8.78
CA LEU A 104 7.37 6.51 -9.72
C LEU A 104 7.92 7.06 -11.03
N GLU A 105 9.12 6.64 -11.38
CA GLU A 105 9.78 6.99 -12.63
C GLU A 105 9.68 5.84 -13.62
N THR A 106 9.50 6.16 -14.90
CA THR A 106 9.45 5.17 -15.99
C THR A 106 10.54 5.49 -17.00
N ILE A 107 11.25 4.47 -17.47
CA ILE A 107 12.23 4.62 -18.56
C ILE A 107 11.47 4.91 -19.85
N VAL A 108 11.75 6.06 -20.46
CA VAL A 108 11.28 6.39 -21.81
C VAL A 108 12.37 5.96 -22.80
N PRO A 109 12.10 5.02 -23.73
CA PRO A 109 13.08 4.62 -24.74
C PRO A 109 13.52 5.81 -25.60
N ASP A 110 14.81 5.91 -25.90
CA ASP A 110 15.31 6.92 -26.84
C ASP A 110 14.85 6.57 -28.27
N PRO A 111 14.05 7.42 -28.95
CA PRO A 111 13.64 7.18 -30.33
C PRO A 111 14.81 7.03 -31.31
N GLN A 112 15.97 7.64 -31.02
CA GLN A 112 17.17 7.58 -31.87
C GLN A 112 17.94 6.26 -31.75
N LEU A 113 17.83 5.56 -30.61
CA LEU A 113 18.46 4.25 -30.42
C LEU A 113 17.62 3.12 -31.03
N ILE A 114 16.28 3.26 -31.05
CA ILE A 114 15.36 2.28 -31.64
C ILE A 114 15.48 2.25 -33.17
N SER A 115 15.65 3.42 -33.80
CA SER A 115 15.78 3.53 -35.26
C SER A 115 17.10 2.98 -35.80
N ALA A 116 18.18 3.05 -35.01
CA ALA A 116 19.49 2.53 -35.39
C ALA A 116 19.54 0.99 -35.49
N GLN A 117 18.67 0.28 -34.78
CA GLN A 117 18.65 -1.19 -34.75
C GLN A 117 17.84 -1.83 -35.90
N ILE A 118 17.17 -1.05 -36.75
CA ILE A 118 16.41 -1.55 -37.91
C ILE A 118 17.31 -1.74 -39.15
N GLN A 119 18.57 -1.27 -39.16
CA GLN A 119 19.41 -1.27 -40.37
C GLN A 119 20.46 -2.40 -40.48
N GLU A 120 20.61 -3.29 -39.49
CA GLU A 120 21.75 -4.24 -39.47
C GLU A 120 21.40 -5.71 -39.80
N GLN A 121 20.22 -6.00 -40.35
CA GLN A 121 19.80 -7.38 -40.71
C GLN A 121 19.55 -7.62 -42.21
N VAL A 122 19.93 -6.70 -43.10
CA VAL A 122 19.83 -6.90 -44.56
C VAL A 122 21.17 -6.65 -45.22
N THR A 123 22.10 -7.62 -45.16
CA THR A 123 23.08 -7.99 -46.21
C THR A 123 23.98 -9.11 -45.69
N SER A 124 23.52 -10.37 -45.75
CA SER A 124 24.43 -11.52 -45.67
C SER A 124 23.83 -12.77 -46.34
N THR A 125 23.31 -12.64 -47.57
CA THR A 125 22.97 -13.79 -48.43
C THR A 125 23.18 -13.49 -49.92
N LEU A 126 24.38 -13.05 -50.31
CA LEU A 126 24.83 -13.12 -51.70
C LEU A 126 26.36 -13.22 -51.71
N ASN A 127 26.90 -14.44 -51.58
CA ASN A 127 28.16 -14.92 -52.14
C ASN A 127 28.36 -16.40 -51.75
N GLY A 128 28.09 -17.28 -52.71
CA GLY A 128 28.22 -18.74 -52.63
C GLY A 128 27.55 -19.39 -53.82
#